data_AF-A0A317V6W2-F1
#
_entry.id   AF-A0A317V6W2-F1
#
_cell.length_a   1.000
_cell.length_b   1.000
_cell.length_c   1.000
_cell.angle_alpha   90.00
_cell.angle_beta   90.00
_cell.angle_gamma   90.00
#
_symmetry.space_group_name_H-M   'P 1'
#
loop_
_entity.id
_entity.type
_entity.pdbx_description
1 polymer ?
#
loop_
_entity_poly.entity_id
_entity_poly.type
_entity_poly.pdbx_seq_one_letter_code
_entity_poly.pdbx_strand_id
1 'polypeptide(L)'
;MSLSAVVRYFLRPYTRHAERKSQQEGDHDGAQVFRLAQLPRCGISLLSYRDLWQPVEKCIQMYFKLRFSIQREVYLRAKHDVLYEEINANPSTKVPSTSVDEMQTYKKELHSLRETNCNLERETYRYINTLPDGPLGRMLYAHAEQKDWYLSNFLRQECARSGGCCGRECGCCEKPRIDKHPLHKSHCTSMCLCCEDARGYPVEVERYENDPMIVDVFLCGYRNFSRDYLRCWINDYVFGFE
;
A
#
# COMPACT_ATOMS: atom_id res chain seq x y z
N MET A 1 -33.92 -1.34 -12.87
CA MET A 1 -32.61 -1.16 -13.54
C MET A 1 -32.67 0.11 -14.37
N SER A 2 -31.67 1.01 -14.29
CA SER A 2 -31.67 2.21 -15.13
C SER A 2 -31.38 1.85 -16.58
N LEU A 3 -31.85 2.66 -17.54
CA LEU A 3 -31.63 2.47 -18.98
C LEU A 3 -30.12 2.31 -19.31
N SER A 4 -29.27 3.04 -18.58
CA SER A 4 -27.80 2.95 -18.67
C SER A 4 -27.25 1.57 -18.28
N ALA A 5 -27.80 0.92 -17.25
CA ALA A 5 -27.35 -0.40 -16.81
C ALA A 5 -27.71 -1.51 -17.82
N VAL A 6 -28.87 -1.40 -18.47
CA VAL A 6 -29.30 -2.34 -19.53
C VAL A 6 -28.40 -2.24 -20.75
N VAL A 7 -28.12 -1.01 -21.21
CA VAL A 7 -27.22 -0.78 -22.36
C VAL A 7 -25.81 -1.30 -22.08
N ARG A 8 -25.26 -1.06 -20.88
CA ARG A 8 -23.93 -1.57 -20.50
C ARG A 8 -23.87 -3.10 -20.45
N TYR A 9 -24.95 -3.76 -20.02
CA TYR A 9 -25.03 -5.22 -20.00
C TYR A 9 -24.89 -5.81 -21.41
N PHE A 10 -25.63 -5.26 -22.40
CA PHE A 10 -25.55 -5.71 -23.79
C PHE A 10 -24.21 -5.38 -24.46
N LEU A 11 -23.59 -4.25 -24.10
CA LEU A 11 -22.28 -3.85 -24.63
C LEU A 11 -21.10 -4.55 -23.95
N ARG A 12 -21.32 -5.32 -22.87
CA ARG A 12 -20.25 -5.96 -22.09
C ARG A 12 -19.35 -6.89 -22.92
N PRO A 13 -19.84 -7.73 -23.86
CA PRO A 13 -18.97 -8.55 -24.69
C PRO A 13 -18.04 -7.71 -25.59
N TYR A 14 -18.56 -6.61 -26.15
CA TYR A 14 -17.81 -5.72 -27.02
C TYR A 14 -16.74 -4.94 -26.25
N THR A 15 -17.11 -4.35 -25.11
CA THR A 15 -16.14 -3.63 -24.25
C THR A 15 -15.06 -4.56 -23.71
N ARG A 16 -15.41 -5.82 -23.37
CA ARG A 16 -14.43 -6.84 -22.96
C ARG A 16 -13.50 -7.26 -24.09
N HIS A 17 -14.00 -7.36 -25.32
CA HIS A 17 -13.16 -7.64 -26.49
C HIS A 17 -12.19 -6.48 -26.76
N ALA A 18 -12.69 -5.25 -26.76
CA ALA A 18 -11.87 -4.05 -26.97
C ALA A 18 -10.81 -3.87 -25.87
N GLU A 19 -11.16 -4.10 -24.59
CA GLU A 19 -10.20 -4.13 -23.48
C GLU A 19 -9.04 -5.09 -23.75
N ARG A 20 -9.35 -6.33 -24.16
CA ARG A 20 -8.32 -7.34 -24.42
C ARG A 20 -7.44 -6.95 -25.60
N LYS A 21 -8.03 -6.36 -26.65
CA LYS A 21 -7.29 -5.88 -27.80
C LYS A 21 -6.31 -4.78 -27.41
N SER A 22 -6.78 -3.73 -26.72
CA SER A 22 -5.89 -2.66 -26.22
C SER A 22 -4.78 -3.21 -25.32
N GLN A 23 -5.10 -4.14 -24.41
CA GLN A 23 -4.09 -4.78 -23.55
C GLN A 23 -3.03 -5.55 -24.36
N GLN A 24 -3.43 -6.29 -25.40
CA GLN A 24 -2.52 -7.03 -26.28
C GLN A 24 -1.64 -6.11 -27.12
N GLU A 25 -2.15 -4.93 -27.49
CA GLU A 25 -1.45 -3.89 -28.24
C GLU A 25 -0.53 -3.04 -27.34
N GLY A 26 -0.57 -3.23 -26.01
CA GLY A 26 0.18 -2.43 -25.04
C GLY A 26 -0.45 -1.06 -24.75
N ASP A 27 -1.65 -0.79 -25.27
CA ASP A 27 -2.44 0.40 -25.00
C ASP A 27 -3.11 0.28 -23.62
N HIS A 28 -2.34 0.62 -22.59
CA HIS A 28 -2.78 0.54 -21.21
C HIS A 28 -3.98 1.48 -20.95
N ASP A 29 -3.92 2.71 -21.43
CA ASP A 29 -4.96 3.72 -21.17
C ASP A 29 -6.27 3.36 -21.84
N GLY A 30 -6.24 2.90 -23.10
CA GLY A 30 -7.43 2.39 -23.77
C GLY A 30 -8.02 1.17 -23.05
N ALA A 31 -7.18 0.25 -22.56
CA ALA A 31 -7.64 -0.88 -21.76
C ALA A 31 -8.35 -0.41 -20.46
N GLN A 32 -7.79 0.58 -19.75
CA GLN A 32 -8.43 1.17 -18.57
C GLN A 32 -9.76 1.86 -18.91
N VAL A 33 -9.84 2.61 -20.03
CA VAL A 33 -11.09 3.22 -20.50
C VAL A 33 -12.17 2.16 -20.75
N PHE A 34 -11.83 1.05 -21.40
CA PHE A 34 -12.78 -0.04 -21.63
C PHE A 34 -13.19 -0.77 -20.34
N ARG A 35 -12.32 -0.85 -19.33
CA ARG A 35 -12.70 -1.34 -17.99
C ARG A 35 -13.67 -0.40 -17.29
N LEU A 36 -13.44 0.91 -17.38
CA LEU A 36 -14.34 1.93 -16.82
C LEU A 36 -15.73 1.87 -17.45
N ALA A 37 -15.81 1.64 -18.77
CA ALA A 37 -17.07 1.48 -19.50
C ALA A 37 -17.90 0.26 -19.04
N GLN A 38 -17.25 -0.77 -18.47
CA GLN A 38 -17.91 -1.98 -17.94
C GLN A 38 -18.51 -1.78 -16.54
N LEU A 39 -18.16 -0.71 -15.83
CA LEU A 39 -18.65 -0.45 -14.47
C LEU A 39 -20.09 0.07 -14.49
N PRO A 40 -20.88 -0.06 -13.40
CA PRO A 40 -22.25 0.46 -13.35
C PRO A 40 -22.31 1.99 -13.25
N ARG A 41 -21.25 2.62 -12.71
CA ARG A 41 -21.04 4.07 -12.59
C ARG A 41 -19.55 4.40 -12.71
N CYS A 42 -19.21 5.68 -12.69
CA CYS A 42 -17.83 6.17 -12.67
C CYS A 42 -17.59 7.18 -11.54
N GLY A 43 -16.32 7.43 -11.23
CA GLY A 43 -15.86 8.36 -10.21
C GLY A 43 -16.38 8.03 -8.81
N ILE A 44 -16.54 9.05 -7.98
CA ILE A 44 -16.92 8.95 -6.56
C ILE A 44 -18.23 8.17 -6.35
N SER A 45 -19.18 8.29 -7.28
CA SER A 45 -20.46 7.58 -7.18
C SER A 45 -20.33 6.05 -7.24
N LEU A 46 -19.18 5.53 -7.67
CA LEU A 46 -18.87 4.10 -7.65
C LEU A 46 -18.64 3.59 -6.23
N LEU A 47 -18.15 4.42 -5.29
CA LEU A 47 -17.87 4.03 -3.90
C LEU A 47 -19.11 3.58 -3.12
N SER A 48 -20.32 3.89 -3.60
CA SER A 48 -21.55 3.38 -2.99
C SER A 48 -21.84 1.91 -3.29
N TYR A 49 -21.12 1.29 -4.24
CA TYR A 49 -21.33 -0.11 -4.64
C TYR A 49 -20.45 -1.06 -3.82
N ARG A 50 -20.89 -1.40 -2.61
CA ARG A 50 -20.13 -2.23 -1.67
C ARG A 50 -19.67 -3.56 -2.27
N ASP A 51 -20.55 -4.27 -2.97
CA ASP A 51 -20.22 -5.62 -3.50
C ASP A 51 -19.12 -5.58 -4.57
N LEU A 52 -18.99 -4.45 -5.28
CA LEU A 52 -17.92 -4.24 -6.25
C LEU A 52 -16.60 -3.93 -5.54
N TRP A 53 -16.64 -3.10 -4.50
CA TRP A 53 -15.43 -2.62 -3.81
C TRP A 53 -14.90 -3.59 -2.77
N GLN A 54 -15.74 -4.38 -2.09
CA GLN A 54 -15.31 -5.23 -0.98
C GLN A 54 -14.10 -6.13 -1.31
N PRO A 55 -14.03 -6.79 -2.48
CA PRO A 55 -12.84 -7.59 -2.83
C PRO A 55 -11.59 -6.72 -3.05
N VAL A 56 -11.77 -5.53 -3.62
CA VAL A 56 -10.70 -4.57 -3.96
C VAL A 56 -10.18 -3.87 -2.70
N GLU A 57 -11.08 -3.46 -1.82
CA GLU A 57 -10.80 -2.96 -0.47
C GLU A 57 -9.91 -3.93 0.30
N LYS A 58 -10.27 -5.22 0.34
CA LYS A 58 -9.46 -6.25 1.00
C LYS A 58 -8.05 -6.34 0.42
N CYS A 59 -7.91 -6.28 -0.91
CA CYS A 59 -6.60 -6.29 -1.55
C CYS A 59 -5.76 -5.07 -1.14
N ILE A 60 -6.33 -3.87 -1.18
CA ILE A 60 -5.67 -2.62 -0.77
C ILE A 60 -5.24 -2.69 0.70
N GLN A 61 -6.12 -3.16 1.58
CA GLN A 61 -5.82 -3.35 3.00
C GLN A 61 -4.70 -4.36 3.24
N MET A 62 -4.62 -5.44 2.46
CA MET A 62 -3.50 -6.39 2.56
C MET A 62 -2.17 -5.72 2.19
N TYR A 63 -2.15 -4.90 1.13
CA TYR A 63 -0.95 -4.13 0.77
C TYR A 63 -0.54 -3.16 1.89
N PHE A 64 -1.48 -2.48 2.54
CA PHE A 64 -1.17 -1.61 3.68
C PHE A 64 -0.64 -2.37 4.88
N LYS A 65 -1.24 -3.51 5.25
CA LYS A 65 -0.75 -4.39 6.32
C LYS A 65 0.66 -4.86 6.05
N LEU A 66 0.93 -5.32 4.82
CA LEU A 66 2.22 -5.84 4.44
C LEU A 66 3.29 -4.73 4.41
N ARG A 67 2.97 -3.55 3.85
CA ARG A 67 3.82 -2.35 3.90
C ARG A 67 4.18 -1.99 5.34
N PHE A 68 3.19 -1.92 6.23
CA PHE A 68 3.40 -1.63 7.65
C PHE A 68 4.29 -2.65 8.34
N SER A 69 4.01 -3.94 8.15
CA SER A 69 4.71 -5.02 8.84
C SER A 69 6.16 -5.16 8.39
N ILE A 70 6.43 -5.02 7.08
CA ILE A 70 7.80 -5.02 6.55
C ILE A 70 8.57 -3.80 7.07
N GLN A 71 7.94 -2.62 7.09
CA GLN A 71 8.62 -1.42 7.59
C GLN A 71 8.92 -1.50 9.09
N ARG A 72 8.01 -2.08 9.88
CA ARG A 72 8.25 -2.37 11.31
C ARG A 72 9.42 -3.33 11.50
N GLU A 73 9.54 -4.37 10.68
CA GLU A 73 10.69 -5.28 10.73
C GLU A 73 12.01 -4.55 10.50
N VAL A 74 12.07 -3.65 9.51
CA VAL A 74 13.26 -2.84 9.22
C VAL A 74 13.60 -1.91 10.38
N TYR A 75 12.58 -1.25 10.94
CA TYR A 75 12.73 -0.35 12.09
C TYR A 75 13.31 -1.08 13.32
N LEU A 76 12.68 -2.18 13.73
CA LEU A 76 13.11 -2.93 14.91
C LEU A 76 14.48 -3.58 14.74
N ARG A 77 14.81 -4.03 13.52
CA ARG A 77 16.14 -4.56 13.23
C ARG A 77 17.21 -3.48 13.39
N ALA A 78 16.98 -2.28 12.85
CA ALA A 78 17.94 -1.19 13.02
C ALA A 78 18.10 -0.77 14.49
N LYS A 79 17.01 -0.69 15.26
CA LYS A 79 17.07 -0.39 16.70
C LYS A 79 17.83 -1.48 17.48
N HIS A 80 17.58 -2.74 17.14
CA HIS A 80 18.32 -3.88 17.70
C HIS A 80 19.82 -3.79 17.37
N ASP A 81 20.18 -3.50 16.12
CA ASP A 81 21.58 -3.48 15.68
C ASP A 81 22.36 -2.33 16.35
N VAL A 82 21.74 -1.15 16.50
CA VAL A 82 22.32 -0.03 17.27
C VAL A 82 22.58 -0.43 18.73
N LEU A 83 21.57 -0.99 19.42
CA LEU A 83 21.75 -1.44 20.81
C LEU A 83 22.82 -2.52 20.93
N TYR A 84 22.87 -3.46 19.98
CA TYR A 84 23.87 -4.53 19.96
C TYR A 84 25.29 -3.96 19.80
N GLU A 85 25.48 -2.99 18.92
CA GLU A 85 26.77 -2.30 18.73
C GLU A 85 27.17 -1.52 20.00
N GLU A 86 26.25 -0.79 20.62
CA GLU A 86 26.51 -0.03 21.86
C GLU A 86 26.95 -0.94 23.02
N ILE A 87 26.30 -2.10 23.18
CA ILE A 87 26.62 -3.10 24.19
C ILE A 87 28.01 -3.69 23.95
N ASN A 88 28.33 -4.04 22.70
CA ASN A 88 29.61 -4.68 22.37
C ASN A 88 30.79 -3.70 22.34
N ALA A 89 30.55 -2.41 22.07
CA ALA A 89 31.58 -1.38 22.08
C ALA A 89 32.09 -1.06 23.49
N ASN A 90 31.29 -1.30 24.54
CA ASN A 90 31.65 -1.01 25.93
C ASN A 90 31.49 -2.22 26.89
N PRO A 91 32.26 -3.30 26.75
CA PRO A 91 32.10 -4.52 27.57
C PRO A 91 32.34 -4.32 29.07
N SER A 92 33.08 -3.27 29.46
CA SER A 92 33.41 -2.94 30.85
C SER A 92 32.43 -2.00 31.53
N THR A 93 31.51 -1.37 30.79
CA THR A 93 30.45 -0.56 31.39
C THR A 93 29.32 -1.50 31.74
N LYS A 94 28.83 -1.45 32.99
CA LYS A 94 27.71 -2.26 33.45
C LYS A 94 26.50 -1.95 32.57
N VAL A 95 26.23 -2.81 31.59
CA VAL A 95 25.10 -2.64 30.66
C VAL A 95 23.83 -2.50 31.51
N PRO A 96 23.02 -1.45 31.32
CA PRO A 96 21.76 -1.32 32.02
C PRO A 96 20.90 -2.57 31.76
N SER A 97 20.30 -3.14 32.81
CA SER A 97 19.39 -4.29 32.66
C SER A 97 18.28 -3.99 31.66
N THR A 98 17.85 -2.73 31.60
CA THR A 98 16.87 -2.20 30.64
C THR A 98 17.28 -2.40 29.19
N SER A 99 18.55 -2.14 28.83
CA SER A 99 19.04 -2.31 27.45
C SER A 99 19.07 -3.79 27.03
N VAL A 100 19.36 -4.70 27.96
CA VAL A 100 19.30 -6.15 27.71
C VAL A 100 17.84 -6.59 27.52
N ASP A 101 16.92 -6.09 28.35
CA ASP A 101 15.49 -6.39 28.26
C ASP A 101 14.87 -5.86 26.95
N GLU A 102 15.25 -4.66 26.51
CA GLU A 102 14.86 -4.06 25.22
C GLU A 102 15.36 -4.89 24.05
N MET A 103 16.65 -5.25 24.04
CA MET A 103 17.23 -6.09 22.99
C MET A 103 16.51 -7.44 22.89
N GLN A 104 16.21 -8.07 24.03
CA GLN A 104 15.46 -9.32 24.07
C GLN A 104 14.01 -9.15 23.59
N THR A 105 13.40 -7.98 23.83
CA THR A 105 12.07 -7.62 23.34
C THR A 105 12.07 -7.50 21.81
N TYR A 106 13.01 -6.74 21.24
CA TYR A 106 13.18 -6.63 19.79
C TYR A 106 13.40 -7.98 19.13
N LYS A 107 14.22 -8.86 19.72
CA LYS A 107 14.44 -10.21 19.20
C LYS A 107 13.16 -11.04 19.15
N LYS A 108 12.32 -10.96 20.18
CA LYS A 108 11.01 -11.64 20.20
C LYS A 108 10.06 -11.07 19.15
N GLU A 109 9.97 -9.76 19.05
CA GLU A 109 9.12 -9.10 18.06
C GLU A 109 9.56 -9.39 16.62
N LEU A 110 10.86 -9.34 16.34
CA LEU A 110 11.42 -9.68 15.02
C LEU A 110 11.12 -11.14 14.63
N HIS A 111 11.17 -12.07 15.59
CA HIS A 111 10.76 -13.45 15.34
C HIS A 111 9.28 -13.54 14.96
N SER A 112 8.40 -12.87 15.71
CA SER A 112 6.96 -12.85 15.41
C SER A 112 6.66 -12.18 14.07
N LEU A 113 7.33 -11.06 13.75
CA LEU A 113 7.14 -10.33 12.50
C LEU A 113 7.53 -11.16 11.28
N ARG A 114 8.53 -12.05 11.39
CA ARG A 114 8.88 -12.96 10.30
C ARG A 114 7.70 -13.87 9.93
N GLU A 115 7.03 -14.43 10.94
CA GLU A 115 5.85 -15.27 10.72
C GLU A 115 4.68 -14.44 10.16
N THR A 116 4.45 -13.26 10.73
CA THR A 116 3.43 -12.31 10.26
C THR A 116 3.65 -11.91 8.80
N ASN A 117 4.88 -11.53 8.42
CA ASN A 117 5.23 -11.14 7.06
C ASN A 117 4.99 -12.29 6.08
N CYS A 118 5.45 -13.50 6.41
CA CYS A 118 5.22 -14.69 5.57
C CYS A 118 3.72 -14.98 5.38
N ASN A 119 2.92 -14.85 6.44
CA ASN A 119 1.48 -15.05 6.36
C ASN A 119 0.79 -13.94 5.54
N LEU A 120 1.16 -12.68 5.75
CA LEU A 120 0.63 -11.55 4.99
C LEU A 120 0.99 -11.63 3.50
N GLU A 121 2.21 -12.05 3.15
CA GLU A 121 2.60 -12.30 1.75
C GLU A 121 1.74 -13.39 1.12
N ARG A 122 1.54 -14.52 1.82
CA ARG A 122 0.69 -15.62 1.36
C ARG A 122 -0.76 -15.18 1.21
N GLU A 123 -1.30 -14.44 2.17
CA GLU A 123 -2.67 -13.93 2.12
C GLU A 123 -2.83 -12.92 0.99
N THR A 124 -1.88 -12.01 0.81
CA THR A 124 -1.86 -11.05 -0.31
C THR A 124 -1.89 -11.80 -1.64
N TYR A 125 -1.02 -12.79 -1.82
CA TYR A 125 -1.02 -13.65 -3.01
C TYR A 125 -2.36 -14.37 -3.21
N ARG A 126 -2.95 -14.92 -2.14
CA ARG A 126 -4.27 -15.57 -2.22
C ARG A 126 -5.37 -14.60 -2.63
N TYR A 127 -5.42 -13.40 -2.04
CA TYR A 127 -6.43 -12.40 -2.37
C TYR A 127 -6.32 -11.95 -3.82
N ILE A 128 -5.10 -11.73 -4.32
CA ILE A 128 -4.86 -11.36 -5.71
C ILE A 128 -5.36 -12.48 -6.65
N ASN A 129 -5.01 -13.74 -6.38
CA ASN A 129 -5.40 -14.87 -7.24
C ASN A 129 -6.89 -15.28 -7.12
N THR A 130 -7.55 -14.91 -6.02
CA THR A 130 -8.99 -15.20 -5.80
C THR A 130 -9.87 -13.99 -6.05
N LEU A 131 -9.29 -12.86 -6.50
CA LEU A 131 -10.03 -11.67 -6.87
C LEU A 131 -11.01 -12.03 -8.00
N PRO A 132 -12.32 -11.77 -7.85
CA PRO A 132 -13.27 -12.04 -8.92
C PRO A 132 -12.88 -11.32 -10.21
N ASP A 133 -13.09 -11.96 -11.37
CA ASP A 133 -12.86 -11.32 -12.68
C ASP A 133 -13.87 -10.18 -12.91
N GLY A 134 -13.57 -9.03 -12.35
CA GLY A 134 -14.34 -7.80 -12.42
C GLY A 134 -13.50 -6.66 -12.97
N PRO A 135 -14.12 -5.70 -13.69
CA PRO A 135 -13.39 -4.57 -14.27
C PRO A 135 -12.57 -3.82 -13.23
N LEU A 136 -13.12 -3.52 -12.05
CA LEU A 136 -12.42 -2.80 -11.00
C LEU A 136 -11.15 -3.50 -10.51
N GLY A 137 -11.23 -4.82 -10.30
CA GLY A 137 -10.07 -5.61 -9.88
C GLY A 137 -8.98 -5.64 -10.95
N ARG A 138 -9.37 -5.75 -12.23
CA ARG A 138 -8.42 -5.67 -13.36
C ARG A 138 -7.79 -4.29 -13.51
N MET A 139 -8.52 -3.21 -13.21
CA MET A 139 -7.97 -1.86 -13.23
C MET A 139 -6.84 -1.72 -12.19
N LEU A 140 -7.14 -2.08 -10.94
CA LEU A 140 -6.16 -2.04 -9.84
C LEU A 140 -4.94 -2.92 -10.16
N TYR A 141 -5.17 -4.14 -10.63
CA TYR A 141 -4.07 -5.07 -10.93
C TYR A 141 -3.18 -4.57 -12.06
N ALA A 142 -3.77 -4.13 -13.18
CA ALA A 142 -3.00 -3.60 -14.29
C ALA A 142 -2.20 -2.33 -13.91
N HIS A 143 -2.75 -1.47 -13.04
CA HIS A 143 -2.00 -0.35 -12.51
C HIS A 143 -0.84 -0.83 -11.62
N ALA A 144 -1.08 -1.76 -10.70
CA ALA A 144 -0.07 -2.32 -9.81
C ALA A 144 1.04 -3.14 -10.53
N GLU A 145 0.79 -3.63 -11.74
CA GLU A 145 1.80 -4.30 -12.57
C GLU A 145 2.76 -3.33 -13.25
N GLN A 146 2.44 -2.03 -13.30
CA GLN A 146 3.36 -1.04 -13.86
C GLN A 146 4.64 -0.94 -13.01
N LYS A 147 5.78 -0.85 -13.70
CA LYS A 147 7.13 -1.00 -13.13
C LYS A 147 7.42 -0.11 -11.90
N ASP A 148 6.73 1.02 -11.77
CA ASP A 148 6.91 1.98 -10.68
C ASP A 148 5.58 2.57 -10.19
N TRP A 149 4.49 1.78 -10.20
CA TRP A 149 3.16 2.24 -9.77
C TRP A 149 3.15 2.88 -8.37
N TYR A 150 3.97 2.34 -7.45
CA TYR A 150 4.12 2.82 -6.08
C TYR A 150 4.82 4.19 -6.00
N LEU A 151 5.34 4.70 -7.12
CA LEU A 151 5.93 6.03 -7.28
C LEU A 151 5.03 6.97 -8.09
N SER A 152 3.76 6.63 -8.31
CA SER A 152 2.79 7.53 -8.95
C SER A 152 2.80 8.92 -8.32
N ASN A 153 2.46 9.93 -9.11
CA ASN A 153 2.43 11.31 -8.61
C ASN A 153 1.51 11.45 -7.37
N PHE A 154 0.36 10.79 -7.39
CA PHE A 154 -0.57 10.75 -6.27
C PHE A 154 0.09 10.17 -5.01
N LEU A 155 0.69 8.99 -5.10
CA LEU A 155 1.29 8.31 -3.95
C LEU A 155 2.50 9.06 -3.37
N ARG A 156 3.32 9.68 -4.22
CA ARG A 156 4.41 10.57 -3.79
C ARG A 156 3.89 11.78 -3.03
N GLN A 157 2.84 12.43 -3.54
CA GLN A 157 2.21 13.57 -2.87
C GLN A 157 1.60 13.19 -1.53
N GLU A 158 0.93 12.04 -1.46
CA GLU A 158 0.39 11.52 -0.20
C GLU A 158 1.50 11.28 0.83
N CYS A 159 2.59 10.61 0.42
CA CYS A 159 3.74 10.42 1.29
C CYS A 159 4.33 11.76 1.77
N ALA A 160 4.46 12.76 0.89
CA ALA A 160 4.98 14.09 1.25
C ALA A 160 4.05 14.84 2.21
N ARG A 161 2.74 14.84 1.96
CA ARG A 161 1.72 15.48 2.82
C ARG A 161 1.68 14.89 4.22
N SER A 162 1.91 13.59 4.36
CA SER A 162 2.05 12.92 5.66
C SER A 162 3.41 13.16 6.34
N GLY A 163 4.27 14.04 5.82
CA GLY A 163 5.59 14.32 6.38
C GLY A 163 6.66 13.28 6.02
N GLY A 164 6.43 12.49 4.97
CA GLY A 164 7.28 11.39 4.56
C GLY A 164 8.44 11.74 3.65
N CYS A 165 9.20 10.71 3.25
CA CYS A 165 10.46 10.87 2.51
C CYS A 165 10.30 11.44 1.10
N CYS A 166 9.11 11.37 0.49
CA CYS A 166 8.87 11.94 -0.85
C CYS A 166 8.85 13.47 -0.87
N GLY A 167 8.73 14.13 0.30
CA GLY A 167 8.92 15.58 0.41
C GLY A 167 10.38 15.99 0.65
N ARG A 168 11.34 15.05 0.53
CA ARG A 168 12.77 15.21 0.86
C ARG A 168 13.66 14.58 -0.21
N GLU A 169 14.96 14.83 -0.12
CA GLU A 169 15.97 14.32 -1.07
C GLU A 169 16.59 12.96 -0.68
N CYS A 170 16.13 12.33 0.41
CA CYS A 170 16.76 11.11 0.94
C CYS A 170 16.57 9.86 0.05
N GLY A 171 15.60 9.87 -0.88
CA GLY A 171 15.35 8.79 -1.82
C GLY A 171 14.91 7.46 -1.21
N CYS A 172 14.53 7.43 0.09
CA CYS A 172 14.16 6.18 0.77
C CYS A 172 13.02 5.44 0.06
N CYS A 173 12.02 6.17 -0.45
CA CYS A 173 10.84 5.57 -1.09
C CYS A 173 11.15 4.84 -2.41
N GLU A 174 12.28 5.10 -3.06
CA GLU A 174 12.61 4.52 -4.38
C GLU A 174 13.33 3.17 -4.27
N LYS A 175 13.80 2.83 -3.06
CA LYS A 175 14.58 1.63 -2.77
C LYS A 175 13.73 0.57 -2.08
N PRO A 176 14.00 -0.72 -2.32
CA PRO A 176 13.44 -1.79 -1.48
C PRO A 176 13.73 -1.54 0.00
N ARG A 177 12.80 -1.93 0.87
CA ARG A 177 12.96 -1.73 2.33
C ARG A 177 13.96 -2.71 2.95
N ILE A 178 14.06 -3.90 2.37
CA ILE A 178 14.93 -4.97 2.80
C ILE A 178 15.19 -5.90 1.62
N ASP A 179 16.42 -6.39 1.48
CA ASP A 179 16.83 -7.26 0.37
C ASP A 179 16.08 -8.60 0.32
N LYS A 180 15.59 -9.10 1.46
CA LYS A 180 14.81 -10.34 1.53
C LYS A 180 13.41 -10.20 0.90
N HIS A 181 12.96 -8.96 0.70
CA HIS A 181 11.65 -8.61 0.18
C HIS A 181 11.81 -7.64 -1.01
N PRO A 182 12.56 -8.02 -2.07
CA PRO A 182 13.00 -7.09 -3.12
C PRO A 182 11.84 -6.59 -4.01
N LEU A 183 10.73 -7.33 -4.02
CA LEU A 183 9.48 -6.95 -4.70
C LEU A 183 8.66 -5.95 -3.89
N HIS A 184 8.97 -5.77 -2.60
CA HIS A 184 8.23 -4.90 -1.69
C HIS A 184 8.83 -3.50 -1.70
N LYS A 185 8.44 -2.74 -2.72
CA LYS A 185 8.71 -1.31 -2.84
C LYS A 185 7.45 -0.54 -2.47
N SER A 186 7.59 0.46 -1.61
CA SER A 186 6.44 1.22 -1.08
C SER A 186 6.89 2.55 -0.46
N HIS A 187 5.93 3.39 -0.09
CA HIS A 187 6.19 4.61 0.66
C HIS A 187 6.40 4.37 2.16
N CYS A 188 6.98 5.35 2.84
CA CYS A 188 7.27 5.25 4.28
C CYS A 188 6.00 5.21 5.13
N THR A 189 6.02 4.37 6.16
CA THR A 189 5.12 4.49 7.32
C THR A 189 5.77 5.34 8.41
N SER A 190 5.07 5.53 9.53
CA SER A 190 5.56 6.28 10.69
C SER A 190 6.89 5.74 11.26
N MET A 191 7.15 4.44 11.07
CA MET A 191 8.36 3.70 11.47
C MET A 191 9.49 3.76 10.43
N CYS A 192 9.58 4.83 9.65
CA CYS A 192 10.77 5.10 8.84
C CYS A 192 11.80 5.84 9.68
N LEU A 193 12.99 5.27 9.88
CA LEU A 193 14.08 5.92 10.61
C LEU A 193 14.41 7.30 10.05
N CYS A 194 14.49 7.45 8.72
CA CYS A 194 14.70 8.76 8.10
C CYS A 194 13.56 9.76 8.38
N CYS A 195 12.29 9.31 8.42
CA CYS A 195 11.18 10.19 8.80
C CYS A 195 11.21 10.50 10.31
N GLU A 196 11.58 9.54 11.14
CA GLU A 196 11.74 9.71 12.58
C GLU A 196 12.82 10.74 12.90
N ASP A 197 14.00 10.62 12.30
CA ASP A 197 15.10 11.56 12.47
C ASP A 197 14.70 12.98 12.05
N ALA A 198 14.05 13.11 10.87
CA ALA A 198 13.58 14.40 10.37
C ALA A 198 12.48 15.02 11.26
N ARG A 199 11.68 14.18 11.93
CA ARG A 199 10.57 14.60 12.80
C ARG A 199 11.02 14.84 14.25
N GLY A 200 12.13 14.23 14.68
CA GLY A 200 12.77 14.43 15.98
C GLY A 200 12.19 13.60 17.14
N TYR A 201 11.29 12.64 16.88
CA TYR A 201 10.71 11.76 17.90
C TYR A 201 10.17 10.47 17.28
N PRO A 202 10.05 9.33 18.00
CA PRO A 202 9.42 8.12 17.48
C PRO A 202 7.89 8.23 17.45
N VAL A 203 7.22 7.54 16.52
CA VAL A 203 5.76 7.26 16.64
C VAL A 203 5.61 5.78 16.93
N GLU A 204 5.09 5.46 18.12
CA GLU A 204 4.77 4.09 18.49
C GLU A 204 3.41 3.71 17.95
N VAL A 205 3.39 2.79 16.98
CA VAL A 205 2.17 2.30 16.34
C VAL A 205 2.17 0.78 16.37
N GLU A 206 1.18 0.19 17.04
CA GLU A 206 1.02 -1.26 17.11
C GLU A 206 0.40 -1.89 15.86
N ARG A 207 -0.51 -1.15 15.21
CA ARG A 207 -1.31 -1.66 14.10
C ARG A 207 -1.40 -0.63 12.97
N TYR A 208 -1.42 -1.08 11.73
CA TYR A 208 -1.41 -0.18 10.56
C TYR A 208 -2.62 0.76 10.53
N GLU A 209 -3.76 0.34 11.09
CA GLU A 209 -4.97 1.16 11.19
C GLU A 209 -4.76 2.48 11.94
N ASN A 210 -3.75 2.51 12.81
CA ASN A 210 -3.40 3.66 13.63
C ASN A 210 -2.17 4.42 13.09
N ASP A 211 -1.61 4.00 11.95
CA ASP A 211 -0.41 4.64 11.41
C ASP A 211 -0.78 5.96 10.69
N PRO A 212 -0.28 7.12 11.16
CA PRO A 212 -0.65 8.42 10.58
C PRO A 212 -0.12 8.64 9.16
N MET A 213 0.77 7.77 8.65
CA MET A 213 1.32 7.82 7.30
C MET A 213 0.64 6.85 6.33
N ILE A 214 -0.39 6.13 6.77
CA ILE A 214 -1.22 5.26 5.92
C ILE A 214 -2.63 5.84 5.86
N VAL A 215 -3.03 6.28 4.68
CA VAL A 215 -4.39 6.78 4.43
C VAL A 215 -5.22 5.68 3.78
N ASP A 216 -5.99 4.95 4.58
CA ASP A 216 -6.95 3.97 4.10
C ASP A 216 -8.35 4.60 3.99
N VAL A 217 -8.77 4.87 2.75
CA VAL A 217 -10.06 5.49 2.43
C VAL A 217 -11.25 4.67 2.93
N PHE A 218 -11.13 3.34 2.99
CA PHE A 218 -12.21 2.47 3.47
C PHE A 218 -12.26 2.46 4.99
N LEU A 219 -11.11 2.31 5.66
CA LEU A 219 -11.00 2.32 7.11
C LEU A 219 -11.47 3.66 7.71
N CYS A 220 -11.01 4.78 7.15
CA CYS A 220 -11.41 6.11 7.59
C CYS A 220 -12.86 6.46 7.20
N GLY A 221 -13.48 5.67 6.32
CA GLY A 221 -14.78 5.93 5.73
C GLY A 221 -14.72 7.03 4.67
N TYR A 222 -14.89 6.65 3.39
CA TYR A 222 -14.67 7.56 2.25
C TYR A 222 -15.45 8.89 2.32
N ARG A 223 -16.57 8.95 3.05
CA ARG A 223 -17.37 10.17 3.23
C ARG A 223 -16.66 11.26 4.02
N ASN A 224 -15.60 10.92 4.75
CA ASN A 224 -14.78 11.86 5.52
C ASN A 224 -13.74 12.58 4.67
N PHE A 225 -13.61 12.23 3.39
CA PHE A 225 -12.67 12.86 2.46
C PHE A 225 -13.36 13.89 1.57
N SER A 226 -12.60 14.90 1.14
CA SER A 226 -13.09 15.85 0.15
C SER A 226 -13.36 15.15 -1.18
N ARG A 227 -14.28 15.72 -1.98
CA ARG A 227 -14.59 15.16 -3.31
C ARG A 227 -13.37 15.17 -4.23
N ASP A 228 -12.54 16.21 -4.15
CA ASP A 228 -11.32 16.30 -4.95
C ASP A 228 -10.32 15.20 -4.58
N TYR A 229 -10.13 14.96 -3.27
CA TYR A 229 -9.26 13.87 -2.80
C TYR A 229 -9.75 12.51 -3.31
N LEU A 230 -11.05 12.19 -3.14
CA LEU A 230 -11.61 10.92 -3.60
C LEU A 230 -11.51 10.75 -5.11
N ARG A 231 -11.64 11.85 -5.87
CA ARG A 231 -11.48 11.80 -7.34
C ARG A 231 -10.05 11.39 -7.70
N CYS A 232 -9.04 12.03 -7.13
CA CYS A 232 -7.64 11.68 -7.34
C CYS A 232 -7.34 10.25 -6.85
N TRP A 233 -7.81 9.87 -5.67
CA TRP A 233 -7.60 8.52 -5.15
C TRP A 233 -8.22 7.44 -6.07
N ILE A 234 -9.45 7.63 -6.58
CA ILE A 234 -10.05 6.67 -7.50
C ILE A 234 -9.29 6.62 -8.84
N ASN A 235 -9.03 7.78 -9.44
CA ASN A 235 -8.45 7.85 -10.77
C ASN A 235 -6.98 7.44 -10.78
N ASP A 236 -6.21 7.98 -9.85
CA ASP A 236 -4.75 7.89 -9.88
C ASP A 236 -4.31 6.60 -9.18
N TYR A 237 -4.82 6.31 -7.97
CA TYR A 237 -4.42 5.13 -7.19
C TYR A 237 -5.12 3.84 -7.62
N VAL A 238 -6.42 3.88 -7.90
CA VAL A 238 -7.17 2.65 -8.24
C VAL A 238 -7.17 2.39 -9.75
N PHE A 239 -7.39 3.42 -10.57
CA PHE A 239 -7.51 3.24 -12.02
C PHE A 239 -6.19 3.39 -12.77
N GLY A 240 -5.22 4.12 -12.21
CA GLY A 240 -3.95 4.40 -12.86
C GLY A 240 -4.06 5.36 -14.05
N PHE A 241 -4.99 6.32 -13.99
CA PHE A 241 -5.04 7.45 -14.92
C PHE A 241 -4.19 8.58 -14.32
N GLU A 242 -2.97 8.77 -14.81
CA GLU A 242 -2.07 9.88 -14.45
C GLU A 242 -2.03 10.97 -15.53
#